data_AF-A0A3M1VGG5-F1
#
_entry.id   AF-A0A3M1VGG5-F1
#
_cell.length_a   1.000
_cell.length_b   1.000
_cell.length_c   1.000
_cell.angle_alpha   90.00
_cell.angle_beta   90.00
_cell.angle_gamma   90.00
#
_symmetry.space_group_name_H-M   'P 1'
#
loop_
_entity.id
_entity.type
_entity.pdbx_description
1 polymer ?
#
loop_
_entity_poly.entity_id
_entity_poly.type
_entity_poly.pdbx_seq_one_letter_code
_entity_poly.pdbx_strand_id
1 'polypeptide(L)'
;MKALQSLVATVLIVLTSAISVNAQEQSQCGPVTNGWVINYAFECFNDSVFMTVDSSKLDQFGWYYTDDGLDDEIGDAFNIHGMAFRETDDEIWLVISTDLSLLAGSYDPDALGGRVGYGDIFINLSGLDFLGASNSSALYALHFDPFNDSPLGDTLGLYSAVNAVAKGGANRGFDRRVDYELAVANRGGTVDYGDFPPSMTYFPYDLPNSAFALIDTGTYLGPVSFVSTAELAAAGYDTSRFGGVYTVALRFDKSLIIDRCGVVGGDGTSCLDCAGVPCGDAVVDECGVCGGDGTSCGGCVETDYTAVVETLTTRIKEQRRFYRRLLRKYGKGNCKPKKANKSYRSMVSSLETIPLQVTTCSENPFCTDQNINSETVNILSGSSDTLYTQSRCIIKNWSKRALKSGSCNGPGCKKRVKSRRRLKKKLLTRALEIHETVMELVNQVPLVESQCEE
;
A
#
# COMPACT_ATOMS: atom_id res chain seq x y z
N MET A 1 -61.53 -16.51 28.77
CA MET A 1 -62.19 -16.07 27.51
C MET A 1 -61.12 -15.33 26.71
N LYS A 2 -60.47 -15.95 25.70
CA LYS A 2 -60.70 -15.68 24.24
C LYS A 2 -61.21 -14.25 24.00
N ALA A 3 -60.63 -13.36 23.22
CA ALA A 3 -59.64 -13.39 22.13
C ALA A 3 -59.05 -11.94 22.05
N LEU A 4 -58.00 -11.58 21.32
CA LEU A 4 -57.86 -11.64 19.86
C LEU A 4 -56.43 -11.14 19.53
N GLN A 5 -55.83 -11.76 18.52
CA GLN A 5 -54.51 -11.44 17.96
C GLN A 5 -54.55 -10.20 17.04
N SER A 6 -53.38 -9.56 16.86
CA SER A 6 -52.65 -9.46 15.57
C SER A 6 -52.29 -8.05 15.06
N LEU A 7 -50.99 -7.94 14.68
CA LEU A 7 -50.33 -7.04 13.73
C LEU A 7 -50.31 -5.52 14.02
N VAL A 8 -49.11 -4.92 14.09
CA VAL A 8 -48.33 -4.40 12.95
C VAL A 8 -46.90 -4.09 13.42
N ALA A 9 -45.90 -4.59 12.68
CA ALA A 9 -44.50 -4.23 12.81
C ALA A 9 -44.23 -2.96 11.99
N THR A 10 -43.70 -1.89 12.61
CA THR A 10 -42.98 -0.83 11.88
C THR A 10 -42.13 0.00 12.86
N VAL A 11 -40.81 -0.09 12.70
CA VAL A 11 -39.80 0.99 12.79
C VAL A 11 -39.73 1.79 14.11
N LEU A 12 -38.69 1.50 14.91
CA LEU A 12 -37.93 2.57 15.57
C LEU A 12 -36.43 2.30 15.36
N ILE A 13 -35.86 3.14 14.51
CA ILE A 13 -34.46 3.19 14.11
C ILE A 13 -33.62 3.69 15.29
N VAL A 14 -32.54 2.95 15.53
CA VAL A 14 -31.17 3.36 15.89
C VAL A 14 -31.01 4.70 16.59
N LEU A 15 -30.51 4.64 17.83
CA LEU A 15 -29.46 5.54 18.33
C LEU A 15 -28.69 4.79 19.42
N THR A 16 -27.91 3.79 18.99
CA THR A 16 -26.63 3.51 19.65
C THR A 16 -25.80 4.77 19.46
N SER A 17 -25.62 5.54 20.53
CA SER A 17 -24.58 6.56 20.60
C SER A 17 -23.25 5.84 20.43
N ALA A 18 -22.79 5.77 19.19
CA ALA A 18 -21.39 5.63 18.87
C ALA A 18 -20.70 6.73 19.65
N ILE A 19 -19.98 6.33 20.70
CA ILE A 19 -18.85 7.12 21.15
C ILE A 19 -17.95 7.14 19.93
N SER A 20 -17.96 8.27 19.21
CA SER A 20 -16.89 8.63 18.32
C SER A 20 -15.66 8.73 19.20
N VAL A 21 -15.02 7.59 19.46
CA VAL A 21 -13.59 7.59 19.74
C VAL A 21 -13.05 8.18 18.46
N ASN A 22 -12.71 9.47 18.54
CA ASN A 22 -11.72 10.04 17.67
C ASN A 22 -10.50 9.15 17.89
N ALA A 23 -10.41 8.06 17.13
CA ALA A 23 -9.13 7.52 16.77
C ALA A 23 -8.48 8.70 16.05
N GLN A 24 -7.71 9.51 16.80
CA GLN A 24 -6.52 10.06 16.20
C GLN A 24 -5.92 8.89 15.45
N GLU A 25 -5.83 9.01 14.13
CA GLU A 25 -4.84 8.28 13.37
C GLU A 25 -3.55 8.40 14.19
N GLN A 26 -3.23 7.35 14.95
CA GLN A 26 -1.87 7.15 15.36
C GLN A 26 -1.15 7.07 14.03
N SER A 27 -0.37 8.10 13.73
CA SER A 27 0.59 8.05 12.64
C SER A 27 1.28 6.70 12.79
N GLN A 28 1.17 5.83 11.79
CA GLN A 28 1.73 4.47 11.79
C GLN A 28 3.28 4.47 11.79
N CYS A 29 3.86 5.55 12.26
CA CYS A 29 5.25 5.88 12.19
C CYS A 29 5.63 6.58 13.47
N GLY A 30 6.43 5.86 14.23
CA GLY A 30 6.77 6.18 15.59
C GLY A 30 6.99 4.86 16.34
N PRO A 31 8.02 4.79 17.17
CA PRO A 31 8.31 3.59 17.94
C PRO A 31 7.14 3.33 18.90
N VAL A 32 6.66 2.08 18.93
CA VAL A 32 5.84 1.61 20.04
C VAL A 32 6.82 1.12 21.10
N THR A 33 7.37 2.05 21.90
CA THR A 33 8.13 1.69 23.10
C THR A 33 7.26 1.08 24.20
N ASN A 34 5.93 1.14 24.00
CA ASN A 34 4.96 0.60 24.92
C ASN A 34 5.21 -0.89 25.22
N GLY A 35 5.50 -1.19 26.48
CA GLY A 35 5.74 -2.53 27.00
C GLY A 35 7.20 -3.01 26.92
N TRP A 36 8.16 -2.15 26.57
CA TRP A 36 9.57 -2.53 26.59
C TRP A 36 10.06 -2.69 28.01
N VAL A 37 10.79 -3.78 28.23
CA VAL A 37 11.51 -4.01 29.48
C VAL A 37 13.00 -4.07 29.19
N ILE A 38 13.76 -3.25 29.89
CA ILE A 38 15.22 -3.25 29.83
C ILE A 38 15.71 -3.75 31.18
N ASN A 39 16.52 -4.79 31.19
CA ASN A 39 17.06 -5.33 32.44
C ASN A 39 18.56 -5.53 32.35
N TYR A 40 19.21 -5.22 33.46
CA TYR A 40 20.65 -5.31 33.61
C TYR A 40 20.98 -5.88 34.99
N ALA A 41 22.03 -6.71 35.05
CA ALA A 41 22.60 -7.23 36.27
C ALA A 41 24.11 -7.40 36.08
N PHE A 42 24.88 -7.42 37.16
CA PHE A 42 26.26 -7.93 37.09
C PHE A 42 26.25 -9.42 36.73
N GLU A 43 27.35 -9.95 36.17
CA GLU A 43 27.39 -11.36 35.75
C GLU A 43 27.29 -12.36 36.92
N CYS A 44 27.60 -11.89 38.13
CA CYS A 44 27.40 -12.60 39.38
C CYS A 44 25.95 -12.56 39.90
N PHE A 45 25.07 -11.74 39.30
CA PHE A 45 23.72 -11.43 39.76
C PHE A 45 23.66 -10.95 41.22
N ASN A 46 24.66 -10.18 41.61
CA ASN A 46 24.82 -9.67 42.97
C ASN A 46 24.11 -8.34 43.20
N ASP A 47 23.66 -7.74 42.09
CA ASP A 47 22.84 -6.54 42.00
C ASP A 47 22.23 -6.46 40.58
N SER A 48 21.07 -5.81 40.44
CA SER A 48 20.33 -5.74 39.19
C SER A 48 19.25 -4.67 39.16
N VAL A 49 19.10 -4.03 38.01
CA VAL A 49 18.09 -2.98 37.79
C VAL A 49 17.23 -3.30 36.56
N PHE A 50 15.92 -3.07 36.69
CA PHE A 50 14.92 -3.35 35.67
C PHE A 50 14.07 -2.10 35.41
N MET A 51 13.92 -1.75 34.13
CA MET A 51 13.20 -0.58 33.68
C MET A 51 12.03 -0.97 32.80
N THR A 52 10.91 -0.28 32.97
CA THR A 52 9.82 -0.26 31.98
C THR A 52 9.76 1.12 31.34
N VAL A 53 9.95 1.20 30.02
CA VAL A 53 10.08 2.51 29.34
C VAL A 53 8.84 3.39 29.56
N ASP A 54 7.64 2.81 29.68
CA ASP A 54 6.38 3.58 29.76
C ASP A 54 6.06 4.14 31.15
N SER A 55 6.62 3.53 32.20
CA SER A 55 6.35 3.93 33.59
C SER A 55 7.53 4.66 34.24
N SER A 56 8.70 4.61 33.60
CA SER A 56 9.88 5.39 33.96
C SER A 56 9.65 6.90 33.85
N LYS A 57 10.33 7.68 34.69
CA LYS A 57 10.16 9.13 34.78
C LYS A 57 10.85 9.82 33.60
N LEU A 58 10.07 10.30 32.63
CA LEU A 58 10.56 11.04 31.46
C LEU A 58 10.93 12.49 31.82
N ASP A 59 12.12 12.93 31.42
CA ASP A 59 12.53 14.33 31.53
C ASP A 59 12.23 15.15 30.26
N GLN A 60 12.54 16.44 30.31
CA GLN A 60 12.31 17.37 29.18
C GLN A 60 13.22 17.12 27.97
N PHE A 61 14.26 16.28 28.09
CA PHE A 61 15.22 15.97 27.02
C PHE A 61 15.00 14.59 26.41
N GLY A 62 14.01 13.83 26.90
CA GLY A 62 13.65 12.50 26.39
C GLY A 62 14.34 11.35 27.12
N TRP A 63 14.94 11.60 28.29
CA TRP A 63 15.55 10.55 29.12
C TRP A 63 14.53 9.94 30.07
N TYR A 64 14.51 8.62 30.10
CA TYR A 64 13.79 7.78 31.05
C TYR A 64 14.78 7.29 32.10
N TYR A 65 14.35 7.30 33.36
CA TYR A 65 15.19 6.92 34.50
C TYR A 65 14.48 5.91 35.38
N THR A 66 15.25 4.93 35.85
CA THR A 66 14.90 4.06 36.97
C THR A 66 16.04 4.12 37.99
N ASP A 67 15.66 4.34 39.25
CA ASP A 67 16.59 4.44 40.37
C ASP A 67 16.76 3.04 40.94
N ASP A 68 17.97 2.66 41.34
CA ASP A 68 18.16 1.41 42.07
C ASP A 68 18.12 1.63 43.58
N GLY A 69 17.97 0.53 44.32
CA GLY A 69 18.02 0.52 45.78
C GLY A 69 19.36 1.01 46.33
N LEU A 70 19.37 1.44 47.58
CA LEU A 70 20.62 1.65 48.32
C LEU A 70 20.79 0.48 49.31
N ASP A 71 22.00 -0.07 49.38
CA ASP A 71 22.39 -1.17 50.28
C ASP A 71 21.64 -2.50 50.02
N ASP A 72 21.27 -2.78 48.78
CA ASP A 72 20.59 -4.00 48.35
C ASP A 72 21.48 -4.99 47.59
N GLU A 73 22.77 -4.68 47.51
CA GLU A 73 23.81 -5.54 46.97
C GLU A 73 24.46 -6.44 48.03
N ILE A 74 25.24 -7.42 47.56
CA ILE A 74 26.07 -8.26 48.44
C ILE A 74 27.55 -7.92 48.24
N GLY A 75 27.99 -6.86 48.92
CA GLY A 75 29.38 -6.41 48.94
C GLY A 75 29.61 -5.12 48.14
N ASP A 76 30.47 -4.27 48.69
CA ASP A 76 30.56 -2.83 48.38
C ASP A 76 31.00 -2.47 46.94
N ALA A 77 31.43 -3.44 46.13
CA ALA A 77 31.94 -3.19 44.78
C ALA A 77 30.87 -3.35 43.69
N PHE A 78 29.75 -4.00 44.00
CA PHE A 78 28.72 -4.40 43.03
C PHE A 78 27.44 -3.59 43.23
N ASN A 79 27.56 -2.29 43.41
CA ASN A 79 26.43 -1.40 43.61
C ASN A 79 26.09 -0.69 42.29
N ILE A 80 24.86 -0.89 41.81
CA ILE A 80 24.22 -0.19 40.72
C ILE A 80 23.41 0.95 41.34
N HIS A 81 23.57 2.17 40.83
CA HIS A 81 22.86 3.34 41.34
C HIS A 81 21.63 3.70 40.50
N GLY A 82 21.48 3.06 39.35
CA GLY A 82 20.36 3.24 38.44
C GLY A 82 20.74 3.13 36.97
N MET A 83 19.71 3.20 36.14
CA MET A 83 19.80 3.10 34.69
C MET A 83 18.99 4.20 34.01
N ALA A 84 19.50 4.70 32.89
CA ALA A 84 18.77 5.60 32.01
C ALA A 84 18.68 5.07 30.58
N PHE A 85 17.57 5.40 29.93
CA PHE A 85 17.28 5.08 28.55
C PHE A 85 16.87 6.35 27.81
N ARG A 86 17.29 6.48 26.56
CA ARG A 86 16.78 7.53 25.67
C ARG A 86 16.69 7.02 24.24
N GLU A 87 15.61 7.42 23.60
CA GLU A 87 15.37 7.16 22.21
C GLU A 87 15.39 8.48 21.42
N THR A 88 15.98 8.42 20.24
CA THR A 88 15.94 9.48 19.22
C THR A 88 15.38 8.91 17.92
N ASP A 89 15.36 9.71 16.86
CA ASP A 89 14.90 9.24 15.54
C ASP A 89 15.77 8.08 15.02
N ASP A 90 17.08 8.13 15.24
CA ASP A 90 18.06 7.20 14.65
C ASP A 90 18.75 6.29 15.66
N GLU A 91 18.80 6.67 16.94
CA GLU A 91 19.64 6.00 17.94
C GLU A 91 18.89 5.67 19.24
N ILE A 92 19.28 4.56 19.85
CA ILE A 92 18.94 4.20 21.24
C ILE A 92 20.18 4.37 22.11
N TRP A 93 19.97 4.97 23.28
CA TRP A 93 20.99 5.30 24.27
C TRP A 93 20.66 4.62 25.60
N LEU A 94 21.68 4.06 26.23
CA LEU A 94 21.60 3.38 27.52
C LEU A 94 22.73 3.86 28.41
N VAL A 95 22.42 4.09 29.69
CA VAL A 95 23.38 4.52 30.71
C VAL A 95 23.17 3.68 31.97
N ILE A 96 24.25 3.20 32.55
CA ILE A 96 24.27 2.53 33.84
C ILE A 96 25.27 3.27 34.73
N SER A 97 24.89 3.57 35.95
CA SER A 97 25.79 4.14 36.96
C SER A 97 26.11 3.09 38.02
N THR A 98 27.39 2.86 38.31
CA THR A 98 27.84 1.81 39.24
C THR A 98 29.10 2.21 40.02
N ASP A 99 29.49 1.40 41.00
CA ASP A 99 30.80 1.49 41.67
C ASP A 99 31.88 0.57 41.08
N LEU A 100 31.53 -0.25 40.08
CA LEU A 100 32.45 -1.20 39.47
C LEU A 100 33.14 -0.60 38.24
N SER A 101 34.47 -0.65 38.18
CA SER A 101 35.19 -0.27 36.97
C SER A 101 34.97 -1.28 35.85
N LEU A 102 34.49 -0.85 34.68
CA LEU A 102 34.33 -1.72 33.50
C LEU A 102 35.66 -2.40 33.12
N LEU A 103 36.77 -1.66 33.15
CA LEU A 103 38.09 -2.17 32.77
C LEU A 103 38.70 -3.08 33.85
N ALA A 104 38.56 -2.74 35.13
CA ALA A 104 39.21 -3.50 36.19
C ALA A 104 38.36 -4.67 36.69
N GLY A 105 37.03 -4.54 36.67
CA GLY A 105 36.12 -5.41 37.39
C GLY A 105 36.48 -5.55 38.87
N SER A 106 36.00 -6.63 39.47
CA SER A 106 36.37 -7.07 40.82
C SER A 106 37.19 -8.35 40.69
N TYR A 107 38.42 -8.34 41.23
CA TYR A 107 39.27 -9.53 41.21
C TYR A 107 38.79 -10.55 42.24
N ASP A 108 38.49 -11.77 41.77
CA ASP A 108 38.19 -12.91 42.62
C ASP A 108 38.82 -14.17 42.00
N PRO A 109 39.84 -14.78 42.64
CA PRO A 109 40.52 -15.96 42.08
C PRO A 109 39.64 -17.21 41.99
N ASP A 110 38.53 -17.25 42.72
CA ASP A 110 37.57 -18.35 42.70
C ASP A 110 36.41 -18.10 41.71
N ALA A 111 36.31 -16.90 41.13
CA ALA A 111 35.38 -16.62 40.05
C ALA A 111 35.85 -17.22 38.72
N LEU A 112 34.91 -17.51 37.82
CA LEU A 112 35.22 -17.89 36.46
C LEU A 112 36.00 -16.73 35.80
N GLY A 113 37.05 -17.06 35.05
CA GLY A 113 37.96 -16.04 34.50
C GLY A 113 38.83 -15.27 35.51
N GLY A 114 38.65 -15.49 36.83
CA GLY A 114 39.41 -14.82 37.89
C GLY A 114 39.00 -13.35 38.14
N ARG A 115 37.84 -12.94 37.62
CA ARG A 115 37.30 -11.59 37.70
C ARG A 115 35.78 -11.67 37.62
N VAL A 116 35.11 -10.79 38.34
CA VAL A 116 33.68 -10.53 38.19
C VAL A 116 33.49 -9.11 37.62
N GLY A 117 32.71 -9.01 36.56
CA GLY A 117 32.43 -7.80 35.82
C GLY A 117 30.95 -7.61 35.52
N TYR A 118 30.68 -6.99 34.38
CA TYR A 118 29.35 -6.59 33.98
C TYR A 118 28.64 -7.74 33.27
N GLY A 119 27.36 -7.94 33.55
CA GLY A 119 26.51 -8.72 32.67
C GLY A 119 26.19 -7.97 31.38
N ASP A 120 25.38 -8.59 30.53
CA ASP A 120 24.85 -7.99 29.31
C ASP A 120 23.54 -7.24 29.60
N ILE A 121 23.22 -6.23 28.79
CA ILE A 121 21.94 -5.49 28.92
C ILE A 121 20.92 -6.13 28.01
N PHE A 122 19.80 -6.58 28.57
CA PHE A 122 18.72 -7.19 27.79
C PHE A 122 17.61 -6.19 27.50
N ILE A 123 17.10 -6.24 26.27
CA ILE A 123 15.96 -5.46 25.80
C ILE A 123 14.89 -6.45 25.33
N ASN A 124 13.76 -6.47 26.03
CA ASN A 124 12.62 -7.31 25.72
C ASN A 124 11.50 -6.49 25.09
N LEU A 125 11.27 -6.72 23.80
CA LEU A 125 10.25 -6.06 22.98
C LEU A 125 9.00 -6.92 22.77
N SER A 126 8.99 -8.14 23.31
CA SER A 126 8.02 -9.19 22.95
C SER A 126 6.71 -9.15 23.74
N GLY A 127 6.69 -8.43 24.87
CA GLY A 127 5.60 -8.48 25.85
C GLY A 127 5.50 -9.79 26.64
N LEU A 128 6.41 -10.75 26.41
CA LEU A 128 6.54 -11.96 27.22
C LEU A 128 7.33 -11.68 28.50
N ASP A 129 7.18 -12.56 29.50
CA ASP A 129 8.12 -12.61 30.63
C ASP A 129 9.55 -12.96 30.13
N PHE A 130 10.57 -12.69 30.96
CA PHE A 130 11.97 -12.81 30.54
C PHE A 130 12.32 -14.22 30.07
N LEU A 131 11.85 -15.24 30.78
CA LEU A 131 12.14 -16.64 30.45
C LEU A 131 11.44 -17.07 29.16
N GLY A 132 10.18 -16.66 28.97
CA GLY A 132 9.42 -16.91 27.75
C GLY A 132 10.04 -16.22 26.54
N ALA A 133 10.50 -14.99 26.71
CA ALA A 133 11.22 -14.25 25.67
C ALA A 133 12.56 -14.92 25.33
N SER A 134 13.36 -15.29 26.33
CA SER A 134 14.62 -16.02 26.14
C SER A 134 14.38 -17.35 25.43
N ASN A 135 13.45 -18.18 25.90
CA ASN A 135 13.17 -19.50 25.31
C ASN A 135 12.62 -19.43 23.87
N SER A 136 12.02 -18.30 23.51
CA SER A 136 11.49 -18.06 22.16
C SER A 136 12.49 -17.30 21.28
N SER A 137 13.71 -17.03 21.77
CA SER A 137 14.71 -16.19 21.11
C SER A 137 14.12 -14.85 20.65
N ALA A 138 13.32 -14.22 21.51
CA ALA A 138 12.67 -12.94 21.25
C ALA A 138 13.38 -11.75 21.94
N LEU A 139 14.47 -12.02 22.67
CA LEU A 139 15.28 -11.00 23.31
C LEU A 139 16.26 -10.36 22.32
N TYR A 140 16.50 -9.07 22.55
CA TYR A 140 17.68 -8.37 22.10
C TYR A 140 18.61 -8.16 23.29
N ALA A 141 19.91 -8.08 23.05
CA ALA A 141 20.85 -7.79 24.14
C ALA A 141 22.12 -7.10 23.64
N LEU A 142 22.73 -6.31 24.51
CA LEU A 142 23.97 -5.62 24.26
C LEU A 142 25.08 -6.31 25.03
N HIS A 143 26.03 -6.85 24.28
CA HIS A 143 27.27 -7.37 24.79
C HIS A 143 28.34 -6.27 24.75
N PHE A 144 28.78 -5.78 25.91
CA PHE A 144 29.65 -4.60 25.98
C PHE A 144 30.85 -4.74 26.93
N ASP A 145 30.85 -5.72 27.84
CA ASP A 145 32.04 -6.05 28.65
C ASP A 145 32.79 -7.21 27.99
N PRO A 146 33.97 -6.96 27.40
CA PRO A 146 34.75 -8.00 26.73
C PRO A 146 35.36 -9.02 27.71
N PHE A 147 35.22 -8.77 29.02
CA PHE A 147 35.80 -9.59 30.07
C PHE A 147 34.75 -10.37 30.85
N ASN A 148 33.46 -10.29 30.47
CA ASN A 148 32.43 -11.09 31.10
C ASN A 148 32.45 -12.53 30.57
N ASP A 149 31.82 -13.44 31.30
CA ASP A 149 31.84 -14.86 30.98
C ASP A 149 30.82 -15.28 29.92
N SER A 150 30.31 -14.37 29.10
CA SER A 150 29.47 -14.76 27.95
C SER A 150 30.24 -15.70 27.00
N PRO A 151 29.60 -16.77 26.48
CA PRO A 151 30.21 -17.59 25.44
C PRO A 151 30.48 -16.84 24.12
N LEU A 152 29.98 -15.61 23.96
CA LEU A 152 30.24 -14.78 22.79
C LEU A 152 31.69 -14.26 22.72
N GLY A 153 32.41 -14.23 23.85
CA GLY A 153 33.76 -13.70 23.96
C GLY A 153 33.84 -12.22 23.52
N ASP A 154 34.98 -11.77 23.03
CA ASP A 154 35.27 -10.34 22.83
C ASP A 154 34.48 -9.63 21.71
N THR A 155 33.45 -10.24 21.13
CA THR A 155 32.68 -9.66 20.02
C THR A 155 31.61 -8.70 20.54
N LEU A 156 32.01 -7.48 20.87
CA LEU A 156 31.10 -6.47 21.41
C LEU A 156 30.08 -5.98 20.37
N GLY A 157 28.83 -5.84 20.80
CA GLY A 157 27.77 -5.32 19.94
C GLY A 157 26.36 -5.66 20.41
N LEU A 158 25.42 -5.35 19.52
CA LEU A 158 24.01 -5.66 19.68
C LEU A 158 23.69 -7.01 19.06
N TYR A 159 22.88 -7.79 19.76
CA TYR A 159 22.45 -9.12 19.35
C TYR A 159 20.92 -9.21 19.33
N SER A 160 20.40 -9.98 18.38
CA SER A 160 19.00 -10.46 18.34
C SER A 160 18.94 -11.97 18.49
N ALA A 161 17.73 -12.52 18.54
CA ALA A 161 17.51 -13.94 18.74
C ALA A 161 18.25 -14.49 19.97
N VAL A 162 18.24 -13.68 21.05
CA VAL A 162 19.07 -13.92 22.23
C VAL A 162 18.42 -14.97 23.13
N ASN A 163 19.23 -15.93 23.55
CA ASN A 163 18.97 -16.78 24.71
C ASN A 163 19.93 -16.34 25.83
N ALA A 164 19.44 -16.20 27.05
CA ALA A 164 20.24 -15.80 28.19
C ALA A 164 20.71 -17.01 29.02
N VAL A 165 21.81 -16.83 29.76
CA VAL A 165 22.39 -17.81 30.68
C VAL A 165 22.73 -17.14 32.02
N ALA A 166 22.59 -17.92 33.09
CA ALA A 166 23.06 -17.57 34.43
C ALA A 166 24.44 -18.19 34.66
N LYS A 167 25.38 -17.39 35.15
CA LYS A 167 26.70 -17.85 35.63
C LYS A 167 27.03 -17.30 37.02
N GLY A 168 26.01 -16.86 37.75
CA GLY A 168 26.21 -16.17 39.01
C GLY A 168 27.00 -16.99 40.03
N GLY A 169 26.68 -18.29 40.17
CA GLY A 169 27.39 -19.18 41.08
C GLY A 169 28.83 -19.48 40.64
N ALA A 170 29.11 -19.50 39.33
CA ALA A 170 30.48 -19.59 38.81
C ALA A 170 31.30 -18.32 39.14
N ASN A 171 30.61 -17.19 39.31
CA ASN A 171 31.17 -15.88 39.65
C ASN A 171 30.90 -15.48 41.10
N ARG A 172 30.83 -16.46 42.00
CA ARG A 172 30.77 -16.26 43.45
C ARG A 172 29.55 -15.45 43.93
N GLY A 173 28.54 -15.33 43.07
CA GLY A 173 27.22 -14.77 43.35
C GLY A 173 26.14 -15.85 43.27
N PHE A 174 25.07 -15.57 42.52
CA PHE A 174 23.81 -16.30 42.64
C PHE A 174 23.28 -16.81 41.30
N ASP A 175 22.98 -18.11 41.22
CA ASP A 175 22.33 -18.71 40.05
C ASP A 175 20.80 -18.61 40.09
N ARG A 176 20.23 -18.14 41.21
CA ARG A 176 18.79 -17.96 41.41
C ARG A 176 18.49 -16.65 42.13
N ARG A 177 17.43 -15.97 41.69
CA ARG A 177 16.98 -14.71 42.29
C ARG A 177 16.65 -14.87 43.78
N VAL A 178 15.95 -15.94 44.15
CA VAL A 178 15.60 -16.23 45.56
C VAL A 178 16.82 -16.34 46.47
N ASP A 179 17.96 -16.84 45.99
CA ASP A 179 19.17 -16.99 46.80
C ASP A 179 19.83 -15.63 47.06
N TYR A 180 19.83 -14.77 46.04
CA TYR A 180 20.27 -13.38 46.15
C TYR A 180 19.38 -12.60 47.13
N GLU A 181 18.06 -12.61 46.93
CA GLU A 181 17.10 -11.92 47.81
C GLU A 181 17.23 -12.40 49.28
N LEU A 182 17.36 -13.72 49.50
CA LEU A 182 17.55 -14.27 50.83
C LEU A 182 18.88 -13.83 51.46
N ALA A 183 19.94 -13.76 50.67
CA ALA A 183 21.25 -13.36 51.16
C ALA A 183 21.29 -11.86 51.53
N VAL A 184 20.56 -11.00 50.81
CA VAL A 184 20.36 -9.58 51.15
C VAL A 184 19.51 -9.45 52.42
N ALA A 185 18.40 -10.16 52.49
CA ALA A 185 17.51 -10.17 53.65
C ALA A 185 18.22 -10.64 54.94
N ASN A 186 19.12 -11.63 54.84
CA ASN A 186 19.92 -12.11 55.97
C ASN A 186 20.89 -11.05 56.53
N ARG A 187 21.22 -10.01 55.75
CA ARG A 187 22.01 -8.85 56.17
C ARG A 187 21.14 -7.69 56.64
N GLY A 188 19.82 -7.84 56.61
CA GLY A 188 18.86 -6.80 56.99
C GLY A 188 18.52 -5.80 55.87
N GLY A 189 18.95 -6.07 54.63
CA GLY A 189 18.62 -5.28 53.45
C GLY A 189 17.28 -5.67 52.82
N THR A 190 16.88 -4.98 51.77
CA THR A 190 15.72 -5.30 50.93
C THR A 190 16.10 -5.04 49.49
N VAL A 191 15.89 -6.04 48.62
CA VAL A 191 16.20 -5.89 47.20
C VAL A 191 15.27 -4.90 46.52
N ASP A 192 15.84 -3.99 45.76
CA ASP A 192 15.17 -3.18 44.76
C ASP A 192 15.52 -3.72 43.37
N TYR A 193 14.62 -3.52 42.42
CA TYR A 193 14.87 -3.87 41.02
C TYR A 193 14.53 -2.69 40.11
N GLY A 194 14.51 -1.47 40.66
CA GLY A 194 14.05 -0.26 39.98
C GLY A 194 12.55 -0.21 39.80
N ASP A 195 12.06 -0.27 38.55
CA ASP A 195 10.63 -0.16 38.26
C ASP A 195 9.84 -1.41 38.68
N PHE A 196 10.53 -2.50 39.03
CA PHE A 196 9.93 -3.78 39.42
C PHE A 196 10.01 -4.03 40.92
N PRO A 197 8.91 -4.44 41.57
CA PRO A 197 8.96 -4.87 42.97
C PRO A 197 9.53 -6.29 43.07
N PRO A 198 10.04 -6.73 44.24
CA PRO A 198 10.47 -8.11 44.47
C PRO A 198 9.40 -9.18 44.17
N SER A 199 8.11 -8.80 44.24
CA SER A 199 6.98 -9.66 43.87
C SER A 199 6.78 -9.81 42.35
N MET A 200 7.69 -9.30 41.51
CA MET A 200 7.55 -9.35 40.06
C MET A 200 7.46 -10.78 39.53
N THR A 201 6.62 -10.96 38.51
CA THR A 201 6.49 -12.21 37.74
C THR A 201 7.26 -12.18 36.42
N TYR A 202 7.76 -11.00 36.01
CA TYR A 202 8.49 -10.82 34.75
C TYR A 202 9.79 -11.63 34.71
N PHE A 203 10.54 -11.64 35.81
CA PHE A 203 11.78 -12.40 35.92
C PHE A 203 11.55 -13.66 36.79
N PRO A 204 12.25 -14.78 36.53
CA PRO A 204 12.13 -15.98 37.37
C PRO A 204 12.57 -15.75 38.82
N TYR A 205 11.84 -16.35 39.76
CA TYR A 205 12.13 -16.24 41.20
C TYR A 205 12.99 -17.41 41.73
N ASP A 206 12.49 -18.64 41.64
CA ASP A 206 13.10 -19.84 42.23
C ASP A 206 13.18 -20.98 41.21
N LEU A 207 13.75 -20.69 40.03
CA LEU A 207 14.08 -21.71 39.04
C LEU A 207 15.61 -21.94 39.08
N PRO A 208 16.08 -23.19 38.93
CA PRO A 208 17.53 -23.44 38.86
C PRO A 208 18.16 -22.69 37.68
N ASN A 209 19.32 -22.05 37.91
CA ASN A 209 20.11 -21.33 36.90
C ASN A 209 19.29 -20.28 36.13
N SER A 210 18.47 -19.51 36.84
CA SER A 210 17.54 -18.53 36.25
C SER A 210 17.87 -17.07 36.58
N ALA A 211 18.98 -16.81 37.27
CA ALA A 211 19.55 -15.49 37.47
C ALA A 211 20.31 -15.05 36.21
N PHE A 212 19.56 -14.82 35.13
CA PHE A 212 20.11 -14.53 33.81
C PHE A 212 20.77 -13.15 33.76
N ALA A 213 22.08 -13.13 33.48
CA ALA A 213 22.87 -11.91 33.37
C ALA A 213 23.75 -11.87 32.11
N LEU A 214 23.86 -12.97 31.36
CA LEU A 214 24.77 -13.08 30.23
C LEU A 214 24.03 -13.64 29.01
N ILE A 215 24.44 -13.22 27.81
CA ILE A 215 24.00 -13.83 26.56
C ILE A 215 24.68 -15.19 26.44
N ASP A 216 23.90 -16.23 26.15
CA ASP A 216 24.40 -17.56 25.81
C ASP A 216 24.64 -17.66 24.31
N THR A 217 23.59 -17.37 23.54
CA THR A 217 23.60 -17.38 22.07
C THR A 217 22.82 -16.20 21.53
N GLY A 218 23.20 -15.71 20.36
CA GLY A 218 22.49 -14.65 19.65
C GLY A 218 23.06 -14.44 18.25
N THR A 219 22.36 -13.64 17.45
CA THR A 219 22.80 -13.20 16.13
C THR A 219 23.29 -11.76 16.21
N TYR A 220 24.55 -11.52 15.85
CA TYR A 220 25.12 -10.18 15.82
C TYR A 220 24.40 -9.29 14.80
N LEU A 221 23.96 -8.11 15.24
CA LEU A 221 23.27 -7.12 14.40
C LEU A 221 24.19 -5.98 14.01
N GLY A 222 25.02 -5.50 14.94
CA GLY A 222 25.85 -4.32 14.69
C GLY A 222 26.61 -3.85 15.92
N PRO A 223 27.50 -2.87 15.74
CA PRO A 223 28.32 -2.36 16.82
C PRO A 223 27.50 -1.51 17.79
N VAL A 224 27.97 -1.47 19.04
CA VAL A 224 27.59 -0.46 20.03
C VAL A 224 28.71 0.56 20.15
N SER A 225 28.36 1.82 20.38
CA SER A 225 29.33 2.92 20.56
C SER A 225 29.29 3.40 22.00
N PHE A 226 30.42 3.35 22.70
CA PHE A 226 30.55 3.99 24.01
C PHE A 226 30.41 5.50 23.88
N VAL A 227 29.76 6.10 24.88
CA VAL A 227 29.45 7.52 24.94
C VAL A 227 30.25 8.15 26.06
N SER A 228 30.97 9.22 25.75
CA SER A 228 31.70 9.99 26.76
C SER A 228 30.77 10.81 27.65
N THR A 229 31.24 11.19 28.83
CA THR A 229 30.49 12.09 29.74
C THR A 229 30.16 13.44 29.10
N ALA A 230 31.03 13.94 28.21
CA ALA A 230 30.81 15.17 27.45
C ALA A 230 29.68 15.00 26.41
N GLU A 231 29.62 13.86 25.72
CA GLU A 231 28.54 13.55 24.78
C GLU A 231 27.20 13.35 25.50
N LEU A 232 27.18 12.69 26.66
CA LEU A 232 25.99 12.58 27.51
C LEU A 232 25.46 13.95 27.93
N ALA A 233 26.33 14.82 28.44
CA ALA A 233 25.95 16.17 28.83
C ALA A 233 25.41 16.98 27.64
N ALA A 234 26.03 16.84 26.45
CA ALA A 234 25.53 17.46 25.21
C ALA A 234 24.17 16.90 24.78
N ALA A 235 23.89 15.63 25.08
CA ALA A 235 22.60 14.97 24.88
C ALA A 235 21.55 15.32 25.96
N GLY A 236 21.86 16.24 26.88
CA GLY A 236 20.94 16.69 27.93
C GLY A 236 20.82 15.75 29.13
N TYR A 237 21.67 14.72 29.22
CA TYR A 237 21.68 13.80 30.36
C TYR A 237 22.19 14.52 31.62
N ASP A 238 21.43 14.45 32.71
CA ASP A 238 21.87 14.94 34.02
C ASP A 238 22.89 13.98 34.65
N THR A 239 24.18 14.32 34.55
CA THR A 239 25.27 13.52 35.12
C THR A 239 25.27 13.47 36.65
N SER A 240 24.45 14.28 37.33
CA SER A 240 24.28 14.24 38.78
C SER A 240 23.08 13.40 39.23
N ARG A 241 22.36 12.79 38.28
CA ARG A 241 21.13 12.04 38.54
C ARG A 241 21.35 10.84 39.46
N PHE A 242 22.40 10.06 39.19
CA PHE A 242 22.75 8.87 39.94
C PHE A 242 24.02 9.09 40.75
N GLY A 243 24.18 8.33 41.83
CA GLY A 243 25.46 8.16 42.50
C GLY A 243 26.40 7.28 41.68
N GLY A 244 27.38 6.68 42.35
CA GLY A 244 28.34 5.77 41.73
C GLY A 244 29.63 6.45 41.29
N VAL A 245 30.71 5.66 41.29
CA VAL A 245 32.05 6.10 40.84
C VAL A 245 32.16 6.11 39.31
N TYR A 246 31.45 5.22 38.63
CA TYR A 246 31.57 4.98 37.19
C TYR A 246 30.23 5.11 36.48
N THR A 247 30.25 5.71 35.30
CA THR A 247 29.12 5.75 34.38
C THR A 247 29.50 5.02 33.10
N VAL A 248 28.76 3.96 32.78
CA VAL A 248 28.88 3.25 31.52
C VAL A 248 27.73 3.69 30.63
N ALA A 249 28.07 4.33 29.51
CA ALA A 249 27.08 4.80 28.55
C ALA A 249 27.41 4.33 27.14
N LEU A 250 26.37 3.95 26.43
CA LEU A 250 26.47 3.34 25.12
C LEU A 250 25.24 3.66 24.27
N ARG A 251 25.43 3.68 22.95
CA ARG A 251 24.37 3.89 21.97
C ARG A 251 24.51 2.96 20.78
N PHE A 252 23.40 2.72 20.10
CA PHE A 252 23.36 1.93 18.86
C PHE A 252 22.29 2.44 17.90
N ASP A 253 22.43 2.05 16.63
CA ASP A 253 21.49 2.38 15.57
C ASP A 253 20.15 1.68 15.82
N LYS A 254 19.10 2.48 16.00
CA LYS A 254 17.74 2.01 16.29
C LYS A 254 17.19 1.10 15.20
N SER A 255 17.60 1.32 13.93
CA SER A 255 17.15 0.53 12.78
C SER A 255 17.54 -0.95 12.88
N LEU A 256 18.50 -1.29 13.75
CA LEU A 256 18.89 -2.67 14.01
C LEU A 256 17.83 -3.47 14.78
N ILE A 257 16.95 -2.81 15.54
CA ILE A 257 15.88 -3.49 16.29
C ILE A 257 14.48 -3.15 15.78
N ILE A 258 14.27 -1.92 15.30
CA ILE A 258 12.97 -1.42 14.85
C ILE A 258 13.15 -0.59 13.59
N ASP A 259 12.37 -0.89 12.55
CA ASP A 259 12.39 -0.11 11.33
C ASP A 259 11.68 1.25 11.47
N ARG A 260 11.82 2.09 10.45
CA ARG A 260 11.14 3.39 10.37
C ARG A 260 9.60 3.33 10.41
N CYS A 261 9.03 2.14 10.22
CA CYS A 261 7.60 1.89 10.32
C CYS A 261 7.17 1.49 11.75
N GLY A 262 8.10 1.49 12.70
CA GLY A 262 7.83 1.06 14.08
C GLY A 262 7.71 -0.46 14.22
N VAL A 263 8.14 -1.25 13.23
CA VAL A 263 8.05 -2.72 13.24
C VAL A 263 9.36 -3.31 13.74
N VAL A 264 9.28 -4.10 14.81
CA VAL A 264 10.41 -4.86 15.36
C VAL A 264 10.94 -5.84 14.31
N GLY A 265 12.21 -5.69 13.94
CA GLY A 265 12.86 -6.48 12.88
C GLY A 265 12.27 -6.28 11.48
N GLY A 266 11.53 -5.19 11.25
CA GLY A 266 10.95 -4.88 9.94
C GLY A 266 11.98 -4.41 8.90
N ASP A 267 11.55 -4.33 7.64
CA ASP A 267 12.40 -3.91 6.51
C ASP A 267 12.13 -2.46 6.05
N GLY A 268 11.25 -1.75 6.77
CA GLY A 268 10.87 -0.37 6.49
C GLY A 268 9.93 -0.21 5.28
N THR A 269 9.28 -1.29 4.82
CA THR A 269 8.40 -1.24 3.65
C THR A 269 6.90 -1.24 3.97
N SER A 270 6.52 -1.67 5.18
CA SER A 270 5.11 -1.86 5.59
C SER A 270 4.31 -0.56 5.68
N CYS A 271 4.98 0.57 5.86
CA CYS A 271 4.40 1.90 6.01
C CYS A 271 4.68 2.84 4.82
N LEU A 272 5.10 2.31 3.67
CA LEU A 272 5.34 3.12 2.48
C LEU A 272 4.02 3.65 1.92
N ASP A 273 3.99 4.96 1.63
CA ASP A 273 2.92 5.58 0.86
C ASP A 273 3.02 5.19 -0.63
N CYS A 274 2.11 5.69 -1.48
CA CYS A 274 2.15 5.33 -2.90
C CYS A 274 3.40 5.85 -3.64
N ALA A 275 4.13 6.82 -3.06
CA ALA A 275 5.35 7.38 -3.61
C ALA A 275 6.60 6.63 -3.11
N GLY A 276 6.42 5.59 -2.30
CA GLY A 276 7.52 4.87 -1.67
C GLY A 276 8.18 5.68 -0.54
N VAL A 277 7.51 6.72 -0.06
CA VAL A 277 7.94 7.49 1.10
C VAL A 277 7.37 6.81 2.34
N PRO A 278 8.21 6.38 3.29
CA PRO A 278 7.75 5.82 4.54
C PRO A 278 6.95 6.88 5.26
N CYS A 279 5.77 6.53 5.75
CA CYS A 279 4.95 7.44 6.54
C CYS A 279 4.52 8.69 5.76
N GLY A 280 4.58 8.64 4.43
CA GLY A 280 4.16 9.76 3.61
C GLY A 280 2.64 9.83 3.49
N ASP A 281 2.15 11.01 3.14
CA ASP A 281 0.72 11.27 2.98
C ASP A 281 0.25 11.04 1.52
N ALA A 282 1.12 10.54 0.64
CA ALA A 282 0.75 10.37 -0.77
C ALA A 282 -0.22 9.21 -0.94
N VAL A 283 -1.39 9.52 -1.49
CA VAL A 283 -2.44 8.55 -1.83
C VAL A 283 -2.58 8.48 -3.35
N VAL A 284 -2.90 7.30 -3.85
CA VAL A 284 -3.25 7.11 -5.27
C VAL A 284 -4.58 7.82 -5.53
N ASP A 285 -4.61 8.74 -6.49
CA ASP A 285 -5.83 9.42 -6.90
C ASP A 285 -6.77 8.51 -7.71
N GLU A 286 -7.93 9.04 -8.05
CA GLU A 286 -8.96 8.39 -8.85
C GLU A 286 -8.47 7.96 -10.25
N CYS A 287 -7.40 8.58 -10.75
CA CYS A 287 -6.77 8.27 -12.03
C CYS A 287 -5.65 7.23 -11.93
N GLY A 288 -5.38 6.70 -10.74
CA GLY A 288 -4.28 5.76 -10.50
C GLY A 288 -2.91 6.43 -10.38
N VAL A 289 -2.87 7.76 -10.21
CA VAL A 289 -1.64 8.54 -10.07
C VAL A 289 -1.38 8.82 -8.59
N CYS A 290 -0.20 8.45 -8.12
CA CYS A 290 0.21 8.77 -6.76
C CYS A 290 0.36 10.29 -6.56
N GLY A 291 -0.35 10.86 -5.58
CA GLY A 291 -0.38 12.29 -5.31
C GLY A 291 -1.01 13.12 -6.45
N GLY A 292 -1.79 12.48 -7.32
CA GLY A 292 -2.50 13.17 -8.39
C GLY A 292 -3.71 13.97 -7.87
N ASP A 293 -4.21 14.86 -8.72
CA ASP A 293 -5.34 15.74 -8.42
C ASP A 293 -6.67 15.28 -9.07
N GLY A 294 -6.69 14.06 -9.62
CA GLY A 294 -7.85 13.49 -10.30
C GLY A 294 -8.12 14.05 -11.70
N THR A 295 -7.28 14.96 -12.23
CA THR A 295 -7.55 15.59 -13.54
C THR A 295 -6.94 14.85 -14.74
N SER A 296 -5.97 13.97 -14.50
CA SER A 296 -5.19 13.32 -15.56
C SER A 296 -5.98 12.33 -16.42
N CYS A 297 -7.09 11.80 -15.91
CA CYS A 297 -8.00 10.87 -16.60
C CYS A 297 -9.34 11.48 -17.03
N GLY A 298 -9.51 12.81 -16.90
CA GLY A 298 -10.78 13.52 -17.15
C GLY A 298 -11.03 14.01 -18.59
N GLY A 299 -10.27 13.55 -19.59
CA GLY A 299 -10.35 14.09 -20.95
C GLY A 299 -11.57 13.60 -21.76
N CYS A 300 -12.71 14.27 -21.65
CA CYS A 300 -13.86 14.08 -22.54
C CYS A 300 -13.93 15.14 -23.65
N VAL A 301 -14.29 14.73 -24.87
CA VAL A 301 -14.45 15.62 -26.02
C VAL A 301 -15.87 15.51 -26.55
N GLU A 302 -16.55 16.65 -26.67
CA GLU A 302 -17.85 16.77 -27.32
C GLU A 302 -17.65 17.09 -28.82
N THR A 303 -18.23 16.26 -29.69
CA THR A 303 -18.12 16.42 -31.15
C THR A 303 -19.49 16.71 -31.77
N ASP A 304 -19.57 17.73 -32.61
CA ASP A 304 -20.77 18.11 -33.38
C ASP A 304 -20.80 17.45 -34.78
N TYR A 305 -21.82 16.62 -35.02
CA TYR A 305 -22.05 15.87 -36.25
C TYR A 305 -23.09 16.50 -37.19
N THR A 306 -23.58 17.71 -36.90
CA THR A 306 -24.61 18.42 -37.70
C THR A 306 -24.25 18.47 -39.19
N ALA A 307 -23.02 18.86 -39.52
CA ALA A 307 -22.55 18.95 -40.90
C ALA A 307 -22.56 17.59 -41.62
N VAL A 308 -22.22 16.51 -40.92
CA VAL A 308 -22.23 15.14 -41.46
C VAL A 308 -23.66 14.71 -41.77
N VAL A 309 -24.59 14.89 -40.82
CA VAL A 309 -26.00 14.49 -40.96
C VAL A 309 -26.70 15.28 -42.07
N GLU A 310 -26.46 16.59 -42.18
CA GLU A 310 -27.01 17.43 -43.25
C GLU A 310 -26.51 17.01 -44.64
N THR A 311 -25.21 16.76 -44.76
CA THR A 311 -24.58 16.32 -46.01
C THR A 311 -25.09 14.94 -46.41
N LEU A 312 -25.16 14.01 -45.45
CA LEU A 312 -25.68 12.66 -45.65
C LEU A 312 -27.13 12.68 -46.12
N THR A 313 -27.98 13.49 -45.47
CA THR A 313 -29.38 13.70 -45.88
C THR A 313 -29.49 14.16 -47.33
N THR A 314 -28.64 15.10 -47.73
CA THR A 314 -28.62 15.63 -49.11
C THR A 314 -28.21 14.57 -50.12
N ARG A 315 -27.20 13.75 -49.81
CA ARG A 315 -26.72 12.67 -50.69
C ARG A 315 -27.71 11.52 -50.81
N ILE A 316 -28.41 11.16 -49.74
CA ILE A 316 -29.49 10.16 -49.77
C ILE A 316 -30.64 10.64 -50.66
N LYS A 317 -31.05 11.91 -50.54
CA LYS A 317 -32.03 12.54 -51.44
C LYS A 317 -31.55 12.54 -52.89
N GLU A 318 -30.25 12.76 -53.15
CA GLU A 318 -29.66 12.67 -54.48
C GLU A 318 -29.75 11.26 -55.07
N GLN A 319 -29.34 10.24 -54.30
CA GLN A 319 -29.41 8.83 -54.69
C GLN A 319 -30.84 8.43 -55.07
N ARG A 320 -31.81 8.88 -54.28
CA ARG A 320 -33.23 8.69 -54.56
C ARG A 320 -33.70 9.39 -55.84
N ARG A 321 -33.31 10.65 -56.04
CA ARG A 321 -33.64 11.42 -57.25
C ARG A 321 -33.09 10.73 -58.50
N PHE A 322 -31.84 10.27 -58.44
CA PHE A 322 -31.21 9.55 -59.53
C PHE A 322 -31.92 8.23 -59.85
N TYR A 323 -32.21 7.41 -58.82
CA TYR A 323 -32.99 6.19 -58.97
C TYR A 323 -34.37 6.44 -59.61
N ARG A 324 -35.13 7.45 -59.14
CA ARG A 324 -36.46 7.80 -59.69
C ARG A 324 -36.38 8.23 -61.15
N ARG A 325 -35.35 8.99 -61.54
CA ARG A 325 -35.12 9.38 -62.95
C ARG A 325 -34.89 8.15 -63.83
N LEU A 326 -34.06 7.21 -63.37
CA LEU A 326 -33.84 5.94 -64.07
C LEU A 326 -35.14 5.13 -64.21
N LEU A 327 -35.90 5.02 -63.12
CA LEU A 327 -37.15 4.27 -63.11
C LEU A 327 -38.16 4.86 -64.10
N ARG A 328 -38.36 6.18 -64.10
CA ARG A 328 -39.28 6.86 -65.04
C ARG A 328 -38.87 6.67 -66.50
N LYS A 329 -37.58 6.83 -66.80
CA LYS A 329 -37.10 6.86 -68.19
C LYS A 329 -36.86 5.46 -68.78
N TYR A 330 -36.48 4.50 -67.94
CA TYR A 330 -35.96 3.21 -68.39
C TYR A 330 -36.61 1.99 -67.70
N GLY A 331 -37.43 2.22 -66.68
CA GLY A 331 -38.02 1.17 -65.84
C GLY A 331 -38.98 0.28 -66.59
N LYS A 332 -38.51 -0.91 -66.98
CA LYS A 332 -39.34 -2.09 -67.32
C LYS A 332 -38.55 -3.36 -66.96
N GLY A 333 -39.26 -4.47 -66.74
CA GLY A 333 -38.68 -5.76 -66.37
C GLY A 333 -38.76 -6.06 -64.86
N ASN A 334 -37.92 -6.98 -64.40
CA ASN A 334 -37.98 -7.63 -63.08
C ASN A 334 -37.23 -6.90 -61.94
N CYS A 335 -36.93 -5.60 -62.08
CA CYS A 335 -36.38 -4.83 -60.96
C CYS A 335 -37.46 -4.67 -59.87
N LYS A 336 -37.07 -4.38 -58.62
CA LYS A 336 -37.96 -4.36 -57.44
C LYS A 336 -38.21 -2.93 -56.90
N PRO A 337 -39.06 -2.09 -57.54
CA PRO A 337 -39.33 -0.71 -57.08
C PRO A 337 -39.90 -0.58 -55.68
N LYS A 338 -40.76 -1.53 -55.26
CA LYS A 338 -41.32 -1.54 -53.90
C LYS A 338 -40.21 -1.65 -52.85
N LYS A 339 -39.22 -2.53 -53.08
CA LYS A 339 -38.05 -2.71 -52.19
C LYS A 339 -37.23 -1.41 -52.11
N ALA A 340 -36.89 -0.80 -53.25
CA ALA A 340 -36.16 0.47 -53.29
C ALA A 340 -36.89 1.62 -52.58
N ASN A 341 -38.22 1.69 -52.71
CA ASN A 341 -39.02 2.71 -52.03
C ASN A 341 -39.03 2.50 -50.51
N LYS A 342 -39.11 1.23 -50.06
CA LYS A 342 -39.01 0.88 -48.63
C LYS A 342 -37.64 1.28 -48.08
N SER A 343 -36.54 0.88 -48.73
CA SER A 343 -35.18 1.23 -48.30
C SER A 343 -34.97 2.74 -48.18
N TYR A 344 -35.44 3.56 -49.13
CA TYR A 344 -35.34 5.02 -48.99
C TYR A 344 -36.09 5.56 -47.76
N ARG A 345 -37.28 5.04 -47.46
CA ARG A 345 -38.04 5.46 -46.27
C ARG A 345 -37.31 5.06 -44.98
N SER A 346 -36.76 3.85 -44.94
CA SER A 346 -35.93 3.40 -43.82
C SER A 346 -34.74 4.33 -43.62
N MET A 347 -34.01 4.71 -44.68
CA MET A 347 -32.90 5.66 -44.55
C MET A 347 -33.32 7.01 -43.99
N VAL A 348 -34.44 7.57 -44.45
CA VAL A 348 -34.91 8.88 -43.96
C VAL A 348 -35.29 8.81 -42.48
N SER A 349 -35.99 7.75 -42.07
CA SER A 349 -36.35 7.56 -40.65
C SER A 349 -35.13 7.35 -39.76
N SER A 350 -34.10 6.63 -40.24
CA SER A 350 -32.86 6.40 -39.49
C SER A 350 -31.97 7.64 -39.37
N LEU A 351 -32.12 8.64 -40.25
CA LEU A 351 -31.38 9.90 -40.09
C LEU A 351 -31.85 10.73 -38.91
N GLU A 352 -33.14 10.62 -38.57
CA GLU A 352 -33.76 11.37 -37.47
C GLU A 352 -33.34 10.84 -36.09
N THR A 353 -32.72 9.66 -36.04
CA THR A 353 -32.28 9.01 -34.78
C THR A 353 -30.81 9.23 -34.47
N ILE A 354 -30.04 9.91 -35.35
CA ILE A 354 -28.62 10.17 -35.12
C ILE A 354 -28.49 11.40 -34.20
N PRO A 355 -27.83 11.29 -33.03
CA PRO A 355 -27.55 12.45 -32.18
C PRO A 355 -26.60 13.42 -32.87
N LEU A 356 -26.82 14.72 -32.68
CA LEU A 356 -26.01 15.78 -33.29
C LEU A 356 -24.77 16.11 -32.47
N GLN A 357 -24.82 15.93 -31.16
CA GLN A 357 -23.68 16.07 -30.26
C GLN A 357 -23.41 14.72 -29.62
N VAL A 358 -22.15 14.30 -29.60
CA VAL A 358 -21.72 13.05 -28.97
C VAL A 358 -20.46 13.31 -28.16
N THR A 359 -20.48 12.87 -26.91
CA THR A 359 -19.33 12.92 -26.01
C THR A 359 -18.56 11.61 -26.07
N THR A 360 -17.24 11.69 -26.23
CA THR A 360 -16.33 10.54 -26.12
C THR A 360 -15.19 10.86 -25.19
N CYS A 361 -14.85 9.95 -24.28
CA CYS A 361 -13.78 10.11 -23.32
C CYS A 361 -12.67 9.09 -23.61
N SER A 362 -11.41 9.52 -23.59
CA SER A 362 -10.27 8.62 -23.76
C SER A 362 -9.71 8.29 -22.39
N GLU A 363 -9.57 6.99 -22.08
CA GLU A 363 -8.91 6.50 -20.85
C GLU A 363 -9.52 7.03 -19.55
N ASN A 364 -10.85 7.25 -19.53
CA ASN A 364 -11.56 7.67 -18.33
C ASN A 364 -12.20 6.45 -17.63
N PRO A 365 -11.72 6.03 -16.44
CA PRO A 365 -12.25 4.88 -15.73
C PRO A 365 -13.66 5.10 -15.15
N PHE A 366 -14.13 6.35 -15.11
CA PHE A 366 -15.48 6.73 -14.65
C PHE A 366 -16.51 6.74 -15.78
N CYS A 367 -16.08 6.50 -17.02
CA CYS A 367 -16.97 6.51 -18.18
C CYS A 367 -17.11 5.11 -18.78
N THR A 368 -18.32 4.77 -19.19
CA THR A 368 -18.61 3.55 -19.95
C THR A 368 -19.08 3.90 -21.36
N ASP A 369 -18.52 3.20 -22.34
CA ASP A 369 -18.85 3.40 -23.75
C ASP A 369 -20.16 2.66 -24.10
N GLN A 370 -21.16 3.42 -24.53
CA GLN A 370 -22.44 2.90 -25.02
C GLN A 370 -22.53 2.96 -26.55
N ASN A 371 -23.11 1.91 -27.14
CA ASN A 371 -23.30 1.82 -28.57
C ASN A 371 -24.62 2.48 -29.00
N ILE A 372 -24.54 3.60 -29.74
CA ILE A 372 -25.69 4.46 -30.02
C ILE A 372 -26.27 4.33 -31.44
N ASN A 373 -25.46 3.96 -32.45
CA ASN A 373 -25.89 4.01 -33.87
C ASN A 373 -25.59 2.76 -34.70
N SER A 374 -25.20 1.63 -34.11
CA SER A 374 -24.87 0.43 -34.89
C SER A 374 -26.02 -0.05 -35.79
N GLU A 375 -27.26 -0.08 -35.28
CA GLU A 375 -28.42 -0.46 -36.08
C GLU A 375 -28.70 0.58 -37.18
N THR A 376 -28.62 1.87 -36.85
CA THR A 376 -28.77 3.00 -37.76
C THR A 376 -27.82 2.90 -38.95
N VAL A 377 -26.52 2.68 -38.69
CA VAL A 377 -25.48 2.51 -39.72
C VAL A 377 -25.75 1.30 -40.61
N ASN A 378 -26.18 0.17 -40.03
CA ASN A 378 -26.56 -1.03 -40.79
C ASN A 378 -27.76 -0.80 -41.72
N ILE A 379 -28.77 -0.05 -41.25
CA ILE A 379 -29.95 0.30 -42.06
C ILE A 379 -29.55 1.24 -43.20
N LEU A 380 -28.74 2.27 -42.92
CA LEU A 380 -28.32 3.26 -43.91
C LEU A 380 -27.49 2.61 -45.03
N SER A 381 -26.47 1.83 -44.66
CA SER A 381 -25.61 1.11 -45.60
C SER A 381 -26.41 0.12 -46.47
N GLY A 382 -27.15 -0.80 -45.85
CA GLY A 382 -27.92 -1.82 -46.56
C GLY A 382 -29.04 -1.26 -47.44
N SER A 383 -29.62 -0.11 -47.05
CA SER A 383 -30.62 0.59 -47.84
C SER A 383 -30.02 1.35 -49.02
N SER A 384 -28.86 1.98 -48.83
CA SER A 384 -28.07 2.61 -49.91
C SER A 384 -27.68 1.57 -50.96
N ASP A 385 -27.19 0.40 -50.53
CA ASP A 385 -26.87 -0.74 -51.38
C ASP A 385 -28.06 -1.24 -52.19
N THR A 386 -29.23 -1.29 -51.56
CA THR A 386 -30.46 -1.67 -52.23
C THR A 386 -30.81 -0.66 -53.33
N LEU A 387 -30.73 0.65 -53.07
CA LEU A 387 -30.97 1.68 -54.08
C LEU A 387 -29.96 1.63 -55.23
N TYR A 388 -28.69 1.42 -54.92
CA TYR A 388 -27.62 1.25 -55.91
C TYR A 388 -27.85 0.01 -56.79
N THR A 389 -28.12 -1.14 -56.17
CA THR A 389 -28.39 -2.40 -56.87
C THR A 389 -29.62 -2.31 -57.78
N GLN A 390 -30.70 -1.68 -57.30
CA GLN A 390 -31.90 -1.47 -58.12
C GLN A 390 -31.65 -0.48 -59.27
N SER A 391 -30.83 0.56 -59.06
CA SER A 391 -30.38 1.46 -60.13
C SER A 391 -29.60 0.71 -61.22
N ARG A 392 -28.64 -0.15 -60.82
CA ARG A 392 -27.89 -1.01 -61.75
C ARG A 392 -28.79 -1.98 -62.50
N CYS A 393 -29.78 -2.57 -61.83
CA CYS A 393 -30.77 -3.45 -62.46
C CYS A 393 -31.48 -2.74 -63.62
N ILE A 394 -32.00 -1.53 -63.38
CA ILE A 394 -32.71 -0.75 -64.39
C ILE A 394 -31.78 -0.44 -65.57
N ILE A 395 -30.55 0.02 -65.31
CA ILE A 395 -29.57 0.35 -66.35
C ILE A 395 -29.19 -0.90 -67.17
N LYS A 396 -28.93 -2.04 -66.50
CA LYS A 396 -28.56 -3.30 -67.18
C LYS A 396 -29.72 -3.82 -68.03
N ASN A 397 -30.94 -3.87 -67.50
CA ASN A 397 -32.13 -4.34 -68.21
C ASN A 397 -32.50 -3.44 -69.39
N TRP A 398 -32.39 -2.12 -69.22
CA TRP A 398 -32.52 -1.18 -70.33
C TRP A 398 -31.46 -1.42 -71.40
N SER A 399 -30.19 -1.55 -71.00
CA SER A 399 -29.10 -1.77 -71.95
C SER A 399 -29.26 -3.07 -72.74
N LYS A 400 -29.70 -4.17 -72.10
CA LYS A 400 -29.98 -5.45 -72.77
C LYS A 400 -31.07 -5.29 -73.84
N ARG A 401 -32.17 -4.60 -73.52
CA ARG A 401 -33.26 -4.35 -74.47
C ARG A 401 -32.85 -3.39 -75.59
N ALA A 402 -32.14 -2.32 -75.25
CA ALA A 402 -31.69 -1.32 -76.20
C ALA A 402 -30.53 -1.81 -77.10
N LEU A 403 -29.92 -2.95 -76.79
CA LEU A 403 -28.81 -3.56 -77.54
C LEU A 403 -29.16 -4.95 -78.11
N LYS A 404 -30.41 -5.45 -77.98
CA LYS A 404 -30.82 -6.78 -78.44
C LYS A 404 -30.93 -6.84 -79.99
N SER A 405 -30.08 -7.71 -80.55
CA SER A 405 -30.16 -8.50 -81.79
C SER A 405 -30.87 -7.93 -83.03
N GLY A 406 -30.11 -7.20 -83.83
CA GLY A 406 -30.19 -7.23 -85.30
C GLY A 406 -28.77 -7.01 -85.81
N SER A 407 -28.34 -7.68 -86.88
CA SER A 407 -27.02 -7.41 -87.47
C SER A 407 -26.96 -5.91 -87.79
N CYS A 408 -26.02 -5.21 -87.16
CA CYS A 408 -25.94 -3.76 -87.24
C CYS A 408 -25.11 -3.40 -88.47
N ASN A 409 -25.71 -3.55 -89.65
CA ASN A 409 -25.06 -3.27 -90.92
C ASN A 409 -25.29 -1.79 -91.28
N GLY A 410 -24.22 -1.00 -91.24
CA GLY A 410 -24.22 0.41 -91.65
C GLY A 410 -23.65 1.41 -90.62
N PRO A 411 -23.07 2.55 -91.06
CA PRO A 411 -22.42 3.55 -90.17
C PRO A 411 -23.36 4.16 -89.12
N GLY A 412 -24.62 4.43 -89.47
CA GLY A 412 -25.61 5.03 -88.56
C GLY A 412 -25.99 4.13 -87.37
N CYS A 413 -26.11 2.82 -87.62
CA CYS A 413 -26.39 1.85 -86.58
C CYS A 413 -25.21 1.71 -85.59
N LYS A 414 -23.97 1.65 -86.11
CA LYS A 414 -22.74 1.61 -85.28
C LYS A 414 -22.62 2.83 -84.35
N LYS A 415 -22.90 4.04 -84.86
CA LYS A 415 -22.93 5.28 -84.04
C LYS A 415 -23.95 5.20 -82.89
N ARG A 416 -25.17 4.71 -83.16
CA ARG A 416 -26.24 4.55 -82.15
C ARG A 416 -25.86 3.57 -81.03
N VAL A 417 -25.26 2.43 -81.38
CA VAL A 417 -24.79 1.43 -80.40
C VAL A 417 -23.66 2.00 -79.53
N LYS A 418 -22.69 2.69 -80.14
CA LYS A 418 -21.59 3.35 -79.42
C LYS A 418 -22.11 4.40 -78.43
N SER A 419 -23.08 5.23 -78.84
CA SER A 419 -23.73 6.23 -77.98
C SER A 419 -24.44 5.57 -76.79
N ARG A 420 -25.21 4.49 -77.00
CA ARG A 420 -25.91 3.76 -75.93
C ARG A 420 -24.95 3.09 -74.95
N ARG A 421 -23.83 2.53 -75.42
CA ARG A 421 -22.76 1.98 -74.55
C ARG A 421 -22.12 3.06 -73.69
N ARG A 422 -21.81 4.23 -74.27
CA ARG A 422 -21.29 5.40 -73.53
C ARG A 422 -22.28 5.85 -72.45
N LEU A 423 -23.57 5.96 -72.80
CA LEU A 423 -24.61 6.34 -71.85
C LEU A 423 -24.76 5.31 -70.71
N LYS A 424 -24.74 4.01 -71.02
CA LYS A 424 -24.74 2.95 -69.99
C LYS A 424 -23.58 3.12 -69.01
N LYS A 425 -22.35 3.32 -69.51
CA LYS A 425 -21.17 3.53 -68.67
C LYS A 425 -21.35 4.76 -67.79
N LYS A 426 -21.74 5.90 -68.37
CA LYS A 426 -22.00 7.15 -67.65
C LYS A 426 -23.04 6.99 -66.53
N LEU A 427 -24.14 6.28 -66.78
CA LEU A 427 -25.17 6.03 -65.78
C LEU A 427 -24.71 5.09 -64.66
N LEU A 428 -23.92 4.06 -64.98
CA LEU A 428 -23.37 3.15 -63.96
C LEU A 428 -22.33 3.84 -63.09
N THR A 429 -21.42 4.61 -63.69
CA THR A 429 -20.42 5.42 -62.96
C THR A 429 -21.12 6.41 -62.03
N ARG A 430 -22.12 7.16 -62.53
CA ARG A 430 -22.86 8.09 -61.67
C ARG A 430 -23.62 7.40 -60.54
N ALA A 431 -24.14 6.19 -60.77
CA ALA A 431 -24.81 5.41 -59.73
C ALA A 431 -23.84 5.00 -58.62
N LEU A 432 -22.61 4.65 -58.99
CA LEU A 432 -21.56 4.24 -58.07
C LEU A 432 -21.05 5.43 -57.27
N GLU A 433 -20.70 6.54 -57.92
CA GLU A 433 -20.24 7.78 -57.27
C GLU A 433 -21.21 8.22 -56.15
N ILE A 434 -22.51 8.30 -56.45
CA ILE A 434 -23.50 8.73 -55.44
C ILE A 434 -23.57 7.75 -54.28
N HIS A 435 -23.44 6.44 -54.54
CA HIS A 435 -23.48 5.42 -53.50
C HIS A 435 -22.23 5.47 -52.62
N GLU A 436 -21.04 5.58 -53.22
CA GLU A 436 -19.77 5.69 -52.49
C GLU A 436 -19.76 6.91 -51.57
N THR A 437 -20.20 8.08 -52.05
CA THR A 437 -20.30 9.28 -51.20
C THR A 437 -21.29 9.10 -50.04
N VAL A 438 -22.38 8.34 -50.23
CA VAL A 438 -23.29 8.02 -49.12
C VAL A 438 -22.58 7.11 -48.10
N MET A 439 -21.85 6.10 -48.56
CA MET A 439 -21.15 5.16 -47.66
C MET A 439 -20.03 5.85 -46.87
N GLU A 440 -19.28 6.75 -47.50
CA GLU A 440 -18.24 7.54 -46.84
C GLU A 440 -18.81 8.37 -45.68
N LEU A 441 -19.97 9.01 -45.88
CA LEU A 441 -20.65 9.78 -44.84
C LEU A 441 -21.30 8.88 -43.77
N VAL A 442 -21.80 7.70 -44.14
CA VAL A 442 -22.32 6.71 -43.17
C VAL A 442 -21.22 6.23 -42.22
N ASN A 443 -19.99 6.08 -42.72
CA ASN A 443 -18.84 5.68 -41.89
C ASN A 443 -18.37 6.77 -40.91
N GLN A 444 -18.85 8.01 -41.06
CA GLN A 444 -18.57 9.11 -40.12
C GLN A 444 -19.63 9.23 -39.02
N VAL A 445 -20.70 8.43 -39.06
CA VAL A 445 -21.73 8.44 -38.01
C VAL A 445 -21.13 7.85 -36.73
N PRO A 446 -21.25 8.53 -35.57
CA PRO A 446 -20.65 8.08 -34.32
C PRO A 446 -21.30 6.77 -33.87
N LEU A 447 -20.50 5.76 -33.54
CA LEU A 447 -21.02 4.47 -33.07
C LEU A 447 -21.06 4.36 -31.55
N VAL A 448 -20.29 5.19 -30.86
CA VAL A 448 -20.06 5.12 -29.41
C VAL A 448 -20.26 6.50 -28.79
N GLU A 449 -20.85 6.52 -27.61
CA GLU A 449 -20.95 7.68 -26.72
C GLU A 449 -20.53 7.25 -25.31
N SER A 450 -19.68 8.04 -24.66
CA SER A 450 -19.22 7.75 -23.30
C SER A 450 -20.20 8.33 -22.29
N GLN A 451 -20.66 7.50 -21.35
CA GLN A 451 -21.49 7.91 -20.20
C GLN A 451 -20.68 7.84 -18.92
N CYS A 452 -20.53 8.97 -18.24
CA CYS A 452 -19.72 9.09 -17.04
C CYS A 452 -20.63 9.21 -15.80
N GLU A 453 -20.25 8.57 -14.70
CA GLU A 453 -20.90 8.79 -13.40
C GLU A 453 -20.44 10.15 -12.85
N GLU A 454 -21.40 10.95 -12.34
CA GLU A 454 -21.16 12.27 -11.72
C GLU A 454 -20.55 12.18 -10.33
#